data_AF-A0A166CD90-F1
#
_entry.id   AF-A0A166CD90-F1
#
_cell.length_a   1.000
_cell.length_b   1.000
_cell.length_c   1.000
_cell.angle_alpha   90.00
_cell.angle_beta   90.00
_cell.angle_gamma   90.00
#
_symmetry.space_group_name_H-M   'P 1'
#
loop_
_entity.id
_entity.type
_entity.pdbx_description
1 polymer ?
#
loop_
_entity_poly.entity_id
_entity_poly.type
_entity_poly.pdbx_seq_one_letter_code
_entity_poly.pdbx_strand_id
1 'polypeptide(L)'
;MPTTFNDPIFASARGLLNYVHNQSVVSLALCSSDTVADRILRLAHRSWKAAPGPQVPTFDAYLRAAYTHRGSLPPIASRYGLPVGAIVFFAYQEANFHETDIVWIRDDDMPEAYRWRRWVVMDIIAQHPHLIIPFHGPFIPYSGNAARMEAALNKMDVLPVWFTQTNQTVGVPVTGDIQALLPHNRVFGRSQAHTVKIKFSWPGYQHCDKQVRLIRAGQARTSVSVARLAQLVASSVHNFMGEASASGPTFGSPGKWRIGIQQGQINVHDVILLGIAFVSEGAAIPLLQVRPGFVFAH
;
A
#
# COMPACT_ATOMS: atom_id res chain seq x y z
N MET A 1 -24.70 9.31 -10.61
CA MET A 1 -24.77 9.62 -9.16
C MET A 1 -23.48 9.14 -8.51
N PRO A 2 -22.76 9.98 -7.74
CA PRO A 2 -21.64 9.53 -6.92
C PRO A 2 -22.14 8.44 -5.97
N THR A 3 -21.54 7.25 -5.99
CA THR A 3 -21.89 6.20 -5.05
C THR A 3 -21.22 6.55 -3.72
N THR A 4 -21.97 7.14 -2.79
CA THR A 4 -21.46 7.36 -1.44
C THR A 4 -21.47 6.01 -0.72
N PHE A 5 -20.31 5.47 -0.35
CA PHE A 5 -20.19 4.18 0.38
C PHE A 5 -20.61 4.28 1.86
N ASN A 6 -21.55 5.19 2.14
CA ASN A 6 -22.28 5.33 3.40
C ASN A 6 -23.67 4.69 3.31
N ASP A 7 -24.05 4.16 2.15
CA ASP A 7 -25.28 3.39 1.98
C ASP A 7 -25.30 2.18 2.94
N PRO A 8 -26.40 1.94 3.70
CA PRO A 8 -26.55 0.77 4.57
C PRO A 8 -26.24 -0.57 3.89
N ILE A 9 -26.42 -0.68 2.57
CA ILE A 9 -26.09 -1.89 1.79
C ILE A 9 -24.60 -2.27 1.92
N PHE A 10 -23.71 -1.30 2.16
CA PHE A 10 -22.28 -1.54 2.34
C PHE A 10 -21.84 -1.73 3.79
N ALA A 11 -22.75 -1.65 4.78
CA ALA A 11 -22.38 -1.69 6.20
C ALA A 11 -21.68 -3.03 6.58
N SER A 12 -22.22 -4.16 6.13
CA SER A 12 -21.62 -5.49 6.36
C SER A 12 -20.22 -5.59 5.74
N ALA A 13 -20.10 -5.20 4.47
CA ALA A 13 -18.85 -5.20 3.73
C ALA A 13 -17.78 -4.30 4.39
N ARG A 14 -18.17 -3.09 4.84
CA ARG A 14 -17.29 -2.18 5.57
C ARG A 14 -16.85 -2.76 6.92
N GLY A 15 -17.77 -3.39 7.65
CA GLY A 15 -17.46 -4.09 8.90
C GLY A 15 -16.41 -5.18 8.73
N LEU A 16 -16.54 -6.00 7.67
CA LEU A 16 -15.53 -7.00 7.30
C LEU A 16 -14.16 -6.35 7.01
N LEU A 17 -14.14 -5.31 6.17
CA LEU A 17 -12.89 -4.66 5.78
C LEU A 17 -12.19 -3.99 6.97
N ASN A 18 -12.95 -3.31 7.83
CA ASN A 18 -12.40 -2.75 9.06
C ASN A 18 -11.85 -3.83 9.98
N TYR A 19 -12.53 -4.97 10.12
CA TYR A 19 -12.01 -6.10 10.89
C TYR A 19 -10.69 -6.64 10.32
N VAL A 20 -10.64 -6.89 9.01
CA VAL A 20 -9.46 -7.47 8.35
C VAL A 20 -8.27 -6.50 8.34
N HIS A 21 -8.52 -5.20 8.15
CA HIS A 21 -7.46 -4.19 7.96
C HIS A 21 -7.17 -3.34 9.21
N ASN A 22 -7.79 -3.55 10.37
CA ASN A 22 -7.62 -2.67 11.54
C ASN A 22 -6.17 -2.53 12.06
N GLN A 23 -5.32 -3.53 11.83
CA GLN A 23 -3.91 -3.56 12.26
C GLN A 23 -2.97 -3.73 11.06
N SER A 24 -3.44 -3.38 9.88
CA SER A 24 -2.64 -3.45 8.67
C SER A 24 -1.71 -2.24 8.52
N VAL A 25 -0.65 -2.40 7.74
CA VAL A 25 0.33 -1.34 7.49
C VAL A 25 -0.34 -0.11 6.88
N VAL A 26 -1.22 -0.28 5.89
CA VAL A 26 -1.85 0.88 5.23
C VAL A 26 -2.82 1.58 6.17
N SER A 27 -3.60 0.87 7.01
CA SER A 27 -4.55 1.53 7.92
C SER A 27 -3.84 2.30 9.03
N LEU A 28 -2.74 1.76 9.56
CA LEU A 28 -1.88 2.42 10.53
C LEU A 28 -1.15 3.62 9.91
N ALA A 29 -0.61 3.46 8.69
CA ALA A 29 0.04 4.55 7.97
C ALA A 29 -0.95 5.67 7.61
N LEU A 30 -2.21 5.37 7.30
CA LEU A 30 -3.24 6.38 7.02
C LEU A 30 -4.00 6.84 8.26
N CYS A 31 -3.69 6.31 9.45
CA CYS A 31 -4.43 6.53 10.69
C CYS A 31 -5.95 6.29 10.57
N SER A 32 -6.40 5.42 9.67
CA SER A 32 -7.82 5.24 9.37
C SER A 32 -8.09 3.93 8.63
N SER A 33 -8.64 2.94 9.34
CA SER A 33 -9.16 1.72 8.69
C SER A 33 -10.33 2.05 7.76
N ASP A 34 -11.14 3.06 8.08
CA ASP A 34 -12.27 3.47 7.24
C ASP A 34 -11.83 4.01 5.87
N THR A 35 -10.71 4.73 5.82
CA THR A 35 -10.12 5.19 4.55
C THR A 35 -9.66 4.01 3.72
N VAL A 36 -9.05 2.99 4.35
CA VAL A 36 -8.65 1.75 3.67
C VAL A 36 -9.88 0.99 3.18
N ALA A 37 -10.90 0.83 4.03
CA ALA A 37 -12.15 0.18 3.67
C ALA A 37 -12.84 0.89 2.49
N ASP A 38 -12.91 2.23 2.47
CA ASP A 38 -13.49 2.99 1.36
C ASP A 38 -12.77 2.74 0.02
N ARG A 39 -11.44 2.73 0.04
CA ARG A 39 -10.61 2.43 -1.14
C ARG A 39 -10.90 1.01 -1.67
N ILE A 40 -10.96 0.05 -0.77
CA ILE A 40 -11.20 -1.35 -1.13
C ILE A 40 -12.63 -1.56 -1.63
N LEU A 41 -13.63 -0.94 -0.99
CA LEU A 41 -15.01 -0.97 -1.46
C LEU A 41 -15.13 -0.44 -2.89
N ARG A 42 -14.47 0.68 -3.20
CA ARG A 42 -14.43 1.24 -4.57
C ARG A 42 -13.86 0.25 -5.57
N LEU A 43 -12.73 -0.38 -5.26
CA LEU A 43 -12.11 -1.38 -6.12
C LEU A 43 -13.01 -2.60 -6.31
N ALA A 44 -13.46 -3.21 -5.21
CA ALA A 44 -14.30 -4.39 -5.25
C ALA A 44 -15.62 -4.13 -5.97
N HIS A 45 -16.23 -2.96 -5.78
CA HIS A 45 -17.49 -2.59 -6.42
C HIS A 45 -17.33 -2.38 -7.92
N ARG A 46 -16.22 -1.77 -8.38
CA ARG A 46 -15.88 -1.70 -9.81
C ARG A 46 -15.75 -3.10 -10.42
N SER A 47 -15.02 -3.97 -9.74
CA SER A 47 -14.82 -5.36 -10.17
C SER A 47 -16.13 -6.15 -10.23
N TRP A 48 -16.95 -6.04 -9.18
CA TRP A 48 -18.25 -6.70 -9.08
C TRP A 48 -19.21 -6.24 -10.20
N LYS A 49 -19.24 -4.94 -10.51
CA LYS A 49 -20.05 -4.40 -11.62
C LYS A 49 -19.56 -4.84 -13.00
N ALA A 50 -18.28 -5.13 -13.14
CA ALA A 50 -17.69 -5.63 -14.39
C ALA A 50 -17.90 -7.14 -14.58
N ALA A 51 -18.42 -7.85 -13.57
CA ALA A 51 -18.60 -9.28 -13.64
C ALA A 51 -19.65 -9.67 -14.69
N PRO A 52 -19.31 -10.56 -15.65
CA PRO A 52 -20.25 -10.98 -16.68
C PRO A 52 -21.24 -11.99 -16.11
N GLY A 53 -22.44 -12.01 -16.68
CA GLY A 53 -23.41 -13.08 -16.48
C GLY A 53 -24.73 -12.64 -15.84
N PRO A 54 -25.79 -13.45 -16.00
CA PRO A 54 -27.15 -13.11 -15.57
C PRO A 54 -27.36 -13.24 -14.05
N GLN A 55 -26.43 -13.86 -13.31
CA GLN A 55 -26.53 -14.10 -11.87
C GLN A 55 -25.27 -13.62 -11.16
N VAL A 56 -25.07 -12.30 -11.13
CA VAL A 56 -24.02 -11.71 -10.30
C VAL A 56 -24.43 -11.89 -8.83
N PRO A 57 -23.58 -12.49 -7.96
CA PRO A 57 -23.89 -12.61 -6.54
C PRO A 57 -24.12 -11.23 -5.92
N THR A 58 -24.70 -11.16 -4.71
CA THR A 58 -24.75 -9.90 -3.98
C THR A 58 -23.33 -9.35 -3.77
N PHE A 59 -23.18 -8.03 -3.70
CA PHE A 59 -21.86 -7.41 -3.51
C PHE A 59 -21.15 -7.92 -2.25
N ASP A 60 -21.89 -8.12 -1.15
CA ASP A 60 -21.35 -8.67 0.09
C ASP A 60 -20.83 -10.10 -0.08
N ALA A 61 -21.59 -10.97 -0.76
CA ALA A 61 -21.16 -12.33 -1.06
C ALA A 61 -19.92 -12.36 -1.97
N TYR A 62 -19.89 -11.48 -2.98
CA TYR A 62 -18.72 -11.29 -3.84
C TYR A 62 -17.48 -10.89 -3.03
N LEU A 63 -17.60 -9.87 -2.17
CA LEU A 63 -16.49 -9.36 -1.37
C LEU A 63 -15.98 -10.42 -0.38
N ARG A 64 -16.88 -11.12 0.30
CA ARG A 64 -16.53 -12.23 1.20
C ARG A 64 -15.82 -13.35 0.46
N ALA A 65 -16.32 -13.75 -0.70
CA ALA A 65 -15.69 -14.77 -1.54
C ALA A 65 -14.29 -14.33 -2.00
N ALA A 66 -14.09 -13.04 -2.28
CA ALA A 66 -12.80 -12.51 -2.70
C ALA A 66 -11.73 -12.57 -1.59
N TYR A 67 -12.11 -12.37 -0.33
CA TYR A 67 -11.20 -12.42 0.80
C TYR A 67 -11.03 -13.81 1.41
N THR A 68 -12.06 -14.66 1.30
CA THR A 68 -12.03 -16.02 1.85
C THR A 68 -11.35 -16.99 0.90
N HIS A 69 -10.46 -17.83 1.41
CA HIS A 69 -10.02 -19.04 0.70
C HIS A 69 -10.39 -20.24 1.55
N ARG A 70 -11.21 -21.17 1.02
CA ARG A 70 -11.75 -22.32 1.77
C ARG A 70 -12.40 -21.91 3.11
N GLY A 71 -13.13 -20.80 3.10
CA GLY A 71 -13.80 -20.26 4.29
C GLY A 71 -12.87 -19.63 5.33
N SER A 72 -11.57 -19.50 5.07
CA SER A 72 -10.60 -18.91 6.00
C SER A 72 -10.27 -17.46 5.64
N LEU A 73 -10.18 -16.61 6.66
CA LEU A 73 -9.82 -15.19 6.59
C LEU A 73 -8.69 -14.85 7.57
N PRO A 74 -7.67 -14.07 7.15
CA PRO A 74 -7.14 -14.06 5.79
C PRO A 74 -6.54 -15.45 5.44
N PRO A 75 -6.38 -15.80 4.16
CA PRO A 75 -5.68 -17.02 3.75
C PRO A 75 -4.26 -17.07 4.33
N ILE A 76 -3.75 -18.27 4.66
CA ILE A 76 -2.37 -18.45 5.15
C ILE A 76 -1.40 -18.19 3.99
N ALA A 77 -1.10 -16.91 3.74
CA ALA A 77 -0.38 -16.45 2.56
C ALA A 77 1.02 -17.07 2.43
N SER A 78 1.70 -17.31 3.56
CA SER A 78 3.04 -17.90 3.58
C SER A 78 3.13 -19.30 2.96
N ARG A 79 2.04 -20.08 2.97
CA ARG A 79 1.98 -21.39 2.28
C ARG A 79 2.17 -21.26 0.77
N TYR A 80 1.95 -20.06 0.24
CA TYR A 80 1.95 -19.77 -1.17
C TYR A 80 3.11 -18.86 -1.60
N GLY A 81 4.16 -18.75 -0.76
CA GLY A 81 5.32 -17.91 -1.04
C GLY A 81 5.05 -16.40 -0.99
N LEU A 82 3.89 -16.00 -0.46
CA LEU A 82 3.57 -14.60 -0.20
C LEU A 82 4.15 -14.15 1.14
N PRO A 83 4.35 -12.83 1.32
CA PRO A 83 4.85 -12.32 2.59
C PRO A 83 4.01 -12.74 3.80
N VAL A 84 4.69 -12.94 4.93
CA VAL A 84 4.02 -13.21 6.21
C VAL A 84 3.10 -12.04 6.54
N GLY A 85 1.86 -12.37 6.93
CA GLY A 85 0.83 -11.37 7.27
C GLY A 85 0.18 -10.71 6.05
N ALA A 86 0.47 -11.13 4.82
CA ALA A 86 -0.21 -10.60 3.64
C ALA A 86 -1.72 -10.82 3.71
N ILE A 87 -2.46 -9.73 3.50
CA ILE A 87 -3.90 -9.73 3.31
C ILE A 87 -4.15 -9.80 1.80
N VAL A 88 -4.64 -10.93 1.35
CA VAL A 88 -4.84 -11.20 -0.08
C VAL A 88 -6.29 -11.00 -0.49
N PHE A 89 -6.48 -10.70 -1.77
CA PHE A 89 -7.78 -10.61 -2.42
C PHE A 89 -7.73 -11.40 -3.72
N PHE A 90 -8.76 -12.21 -3.96
CA PHE A 90 -8.84 -13.03 -5.14
C PHE A 90 -8.92 -12.14 -6.37
N ALA A 91 -7.97 -12.32 -7.29
CA ALA A 91 -7.84 -11.53 -8.48
C ALA A 91 -8.75 -12.10 -9.59
N TYR A 92 -10.06 -11.87 -9.42
CA TYR A 92 -11.07 -12.13 -10.44
C TYR A 92 -10.63 -11.54 -11.79
N GLN A 93 -10.86 -12.26 -12.87
CA GLN A 93 -10.42 -11.85 -14.21
C GLN A 93 -11.05 -10.52 -14.63
N GLU A 94 -12.27 -10.31 -14.18
CA GLU A 94 -13.15 -9.16 -14.42
C GLU A 94 -12.67 -7.89 -13.71
N ALA A 95 -11.85 -8.05 -12.67
CA ALA A 95 -11.30 -6.94 -11.90
C ALA A 95 -10.28 -6.10 -12.69
N ASN A 96 -9.77 -6.64 -13.80
CA ASN A 96 -8.72 -6.02 -14.61
C ASN A 96 -7.51 -5.56 -13.78
N PHE A 97 -7.11 -6.38 -12.79
CA PHE A 97 -5.85 -6.15 -12.09
C PHE A 97 -4.69 -6.21 -13.08
N HIS A 98 -3.72 -5.32 -12.89
CA HIS A 98 -2.53 -5.32 -13.73
C HIS A 98 -1.72 -6.60 -13.46
N GLU A 99 -1.25 -7.28 -14.52
CA GLU A 99 -0.60 -8.59 -14.41
C GLU A 99 0.63 -8.59 -13.47
N THR A 100 1.29 -7.45 -13.31
CA THR A 100 2.45 -7.33 -12.41
C THR A 100 2.11 -7.36 -10.92
N ASP A 101 0.84 -7.18 -10.56
CA ASP A 101 0.37 -7.24 -9.18
C ASP A 101 -0.27 -8.58 -8.84
N ILE A 102 -0.51 -9.40 -9.86
CA ILE A 102 -1.11 -10.72 -9.70
C ILE A 102 -0.02 -11.71 -9.32
N VAL A 103 -0.22 -12.36 -8.18
CA VAL A 103 0.56 -13.52 -7.75
C VAL A 103 -0.20 -14.78 -8.13
N TRP A 104 0.41 -15.57 -8.99
CA TRP A 104 -0.08 -16.88 -9.38
C TRP A 104 0.36 -17.92 -8.37
N ILE A 105 -0.62 -18.62 -7.81
CA ILE A 105 -0.43 -19.61 -6.76
C ILE A 105 -0.95 -20.94 -7.26
N ARG A 106 -0.14 -21.98 -7.09
CA ARG A 106 -0.51 -23.36 -7.38
C ARG A 106 -1.08 -23.99 -6.10
N ASP A 107 -2.33 -24.42 -6.15
CA ASP A 107 -3.04 -25.07 -5.04
C ASP A 107 -3.15 -26.57 -5.30
N ASP A 108 -2.14 -27.33 -4.86
CA ASP A 108 -1.99 -28.76 -5.18
C ASP A 108 -3.12 -29.66 -4.68
N ASP A 109 -3.92 -29.20 -3.72
CA ASP A 109 -5.10 -29.93 -3.21
C ASP A 109 -6.32 -29.81 -4.15
N MET A 110 -6.27 -28.96 -5.18
CA MET A 110 -7.36 -28.76 -6.13
C MET A 110 -7.15 -29.57 -7.42
N PRO A 111 -8.25 -29.97 -8.11
CA PRO A 111 -8.17 -30.55 -9.44
C PRO A 111 -7.39 -29.64 -10.40
N GLU A 112 -6.69 -30.23 -11.39
CA GLU A 112 -5.81 -29.51 -12.33
C GLU A 112 -6.46 -28.25 -12.93
N ALA A 113 -7.73 -28.36 -13.35
CA ALA A 113 -8.51 -27.27 -13.94
C ALA A 113 -8.69 -26.04 -13.05
N TYR A 114 -8.52 -26.19 -11.72
CA TYR A 114 -8.70 -25.13 -10.72
C TYR A 114 -7.46 -24.91 -9.85
N ARG A 115 -6.34 -25.54 -10.21
CA ARG A 115 -5.11 -25.54 -9.42
C ARG A 115 -4.47 -24.17 -9.36
N TRP A 116 -4.53 -23.41 -10.46
CA TRP A 116 -3.94 -22.07 -10.50
C TRP A 116 -4.93 -21.02 -10.00
N ARG A 117 -4.51 -20.29 -8.98
CA ARG A 117 -5.27 -19.19 -8.37
C ARG A 117 -4.50 -17.89 -8.54
N ARG A 118 -5.25 -16.80 -8.65
CA ARG A 118 -4.71 -15.45 -8.85
C ARG A 118 -5.05 -14.63 -7.62
N TRP A 119 -4.05 -13.98 -7.03
CA TRP A 119 -4.22 -13.16 -5.83
C TRP A 119 -3.53 -11.82 -6.03
N VAL A 120 -4.07 -10.76 -5.43
CA VAL A 120 -3.34 -9.50 -5.22
C VAL A 120 -3.13 -9.29 -3.72
N VAL A 121 -2.01 -8.66 -3.34
CA VAL A 121 -1.73 -8.29 -1.96
C VAL A 121 -2.35 -6.91 -1.69
N MET A 122 -3.49 -6.90 -1.01
CA MET A 122 -4.21 -5.67 -0.67
C MET A 122 -3.47 -4.89 0.41
N ASP A 123 -2.96 -5.62 1.40
CA ASP A 123 -2.34 -5.04 2.58
C ASP A 123 -1.47 -6.08 3.29
N ILE A 124 -0.81 -5.67 4.37
CA ILE A 124 0.02 -6.54 5.21
C ILE A 124 -0.28 -6.23 6.66
N ILE A 125 -0.56 -7.25 7.47
CA ILE A 125 -0.71 -7.10 8.92
C ILE A 125 0.62 -6.64 9.51
N ALA A 126 0.60 -5.52 10.23
CA ALA A 126 1.78 -5.01 10.91
C ALA A 126 2.09 -5.91 12.11
N GLN A 127 3.21 -6.62 12.08
CA GLN A 127 3.64 -7.42 13.23
C GLN A 127 3.89 -6.55 14.47
N HIS A 128 4.33 -5.30 14.28
CA HIS A 128 4.64 -4.36 15.35
C HIS A 128 3.91 -3.03 15.05
N PRO A 129 2.60 -2.94 15.30
CA PRO A 129 1.78 -1.79 14.87
C PRO A 129 2.30 -0.43 15.34
N HIS A 130 2.88 -0.38 16.54
CA HIS A 130 3.43 0.84 17.15
C HIS A 130 4.70 1.38 16.49
N LEU A 131 5.31 0.63 15.55
CA LEU A 131 6.48 1.03 14.77
C LEU A 131 6.12 1.56 13.38
N ILE A 132 4.88 1.40 12.92
CA ILE A 132 4.44 1.99 11.65
C ILE A 132 4.40 3.51 11.82
N ILE A 133 5.10 4.23 10.95
CA ILE A 133 5.17 5.69 10.98
C ILE A 133 3.88 6.23 10.33
N PRO A 134 3.02 6.92 11.08
CA PRO A 134 1.76 7.42 10.54
C PRO A 134 2.01 8.60 9.59
N PHE A 135 1.24 8.65 8.52
CA PHE A 135 1.14 9.80 7.62
C PHE A 135 0.20 10.83 8.24
N HIS A 136 0.76 11.95 8.69
CA HIS A 136 -0.01 12.95 9.41
C HIS A 136 -0.99 13.69 8.48
N GLY A 137 -2.28 13.60 8.77
CA GLY A 137 -3.34 14.27 8.01
C GLY A 137 -3.82 13.48 6.78
N PRO A 138 -5.14 13.38 6.57
CA PRO A 138 -5.69 12.64 5.45
C PRO A 138 -5.28 13.31 4.13
N PHE A 139 -4.75 12.54 3.18
CA PHE A 139 -4.60 13.04 1.82
C PHE A 139 -5.98 13.08 1.15
N ILE A 140 -6.53 14.29 0.99
CA ILE A 140 -7.78 14.52 0.29
C ILE A 140 -7.45 15.15 -1.07
N PRO A 141 -7.54 14.41 -2.19
CA PRO A 141 -7.29 14.98 -3.50
C PRO A 141 -8.33 16.06 -3.82
N TYR A 142 -7.87 17.23 -4.29
CA TYR A 142 -8.75 18.32 -4.72
C TYR A 142 -9.71 18.83 -3.63
N SER A 143 -9.20 19.01 -2.40
CA SER A 143 -9.96 19.60 -1.29
C SER A 143 -10.70 20.87 -1.73
N GLY A 144 -12.02 20.92 -1.46
CA GLY A 144 -12.89 22.02 -1.88
C GLY A 144 -13.65 21.79 -3.20
N ASN A 145 -13.36 20.71 -3.93
CA ASN A 145 -14.13 20.32 -5.13
C ASN A 145 -14.55 18.84 -5.04
N ALA A 146 -15.74 18.60 -4.49
CA ALA A 146 -16.25 17.25 -4.23
C ALA A 146 -16.36 16.39 -5.50
N ALA A 147 -16.80 16.98 -6.63
CA ALA A 147 -16.94 16.24 -7.89
C ALA A 147 -15.57 15.77 -8.44
N ARG A 148 -14.56 16.65 -8.41
CA ARG A 148 -13.21 16.32 -8.87
C ARG A 148 -12.51 15.35 -7.92
N MET A 149 -12.73 15.49 -6.61
CA MET A 149 -12.28 14.55 -5.60
C MET A 149 -12.85 13.16 -5.85
N GLU A 150 -14.16 13.02 -6.01
CA GLU A 150 -14.82 11.74 -6.28
C GLU A 150 -14.34 11.11 -7.60
N ALA A 151 -14.20 11.91 -8.66
CA ALA A 151 -13.64 11.43 -9.93
C ALA A 151 -12.21 10.91 -9.77
N ALA A 152 -11.40 11.56 -8.94
CA ALA A 152 -10.03 11.13 -8.66
C ALA A 152 -9.99 9.84 -7.83
N LEU A 153 -10.80 9.75 -6.76
CA LEU A 153 -10.91 8.56 -5.92
C LEU A 153 -11.41 7.34 -6.72
N ASN A 154 -12.33 7.56 -7.67
CA ASN A 154 -12.85 6.51 -8.55
C ASN A 154 -11.85 6.04 -9.62
N LYS A 155 -10.79 6.79 -9.88
CA LYS A 155 -9.68 6.38 -10.77
C LYS A 155 -8.42 6.00 -10.00
N MET A 156 -8.40 6.22 -8.69
CA MET A 156 -7.24 5.96 -7.86
C MET A 156 -6.93 4.47 -7.85
N ASP A 157 -5.65 4.19 -8.08
CA ASP A 157 -5.06 2.89 -7.86
C ASP A 157 -4.97 2.64 -6.36
N VAL A 158 -5.69 1.63 -5.89
CA VAL A 158 -5.80 1.34 -4.45
C VAL A 158 -4.79 0.32 -3.98
N LEU A 159 -4.11 -0.37 -4.89
CA LEU A 159 -3.16 -1.42 -4.52
C LEU A 159 -1.82 -0.79 -4.12
N PRO A 160 -1.28 -1.08 -2.94
CA PRO A 160 0.08 -0.67 -2.62
C PRO A 160 1.11 -1.41 -3.51
N VAL A 161 2.29 -0.83 -3.68
CA VAL A 161 3.45 -1.55 -4.23
C VAL A 161 4.32 -1.96 -3.05
N TRP A 162 4.26 -3.23 -2.67
CA TRP A 162 5.06 -3.79 -1.58
C TRP A 162 6.49 -4.10 -2.02
N PHE A 163 7.49 -3.76 -1.22
CA PHE A 163 8.89 -4.11 -1.47
C PHE A 163 9.24 -5.41 -0.75
N THR A 164 8.84 -6.53 -1.35
CA THR A 164 9.12 -7.88 -0.84
C THR A 164 10.51 -8.32 -1.26
N GLN A 165 11.33 -8.68 -0.28
CA GLN A 165 12.69 -9.20 -0.48
C GLN A 165 12.67 -10.64 -1.02
N THR A 166 13.82 -11.11 -1.50
CA THR A 166 14.02 -12.50 -1.96
C THR A 166 13.77 -13.55 -0.87
N ASN A 167 13.94 -13.18 0.41
CA ASN A 167 13.62 -14.02 1.58
C ASN A 167 12.15 -13.92 2.04
N GLN A 168 11.26 -13.32 1.23
CA GLN A 168 9.83 -13.12 1.51
C GLN A 168 9.51 -12.14 2.66
N THR A 169 10.51 -11.49 3.26
CA THR A 169 10.26 -10.38 4.19
C THR A 169 9.82 -9.13 3.44
N VAL A 170 9.11 -8.23 4.13
CA VAL A 170 8.61 -6.99 3.55
C VAL A 170 9.42 -5.81 4.04
N GLY A 171 9.78 -4.98 3.08
CA GLY A 171 10.47 -3.72 3.26
C GLY A 171 11.95 -3.81 2.97
N VAL A 172 12.55 -2.67 2.72
CA VAL A 172 13.99 -2.51 2.52
C VAL A 172 14.50 -1.40 3.43
N PRO A 173 15.72 -1.51 3.97
CA PRO A 173 16.32 -0.39 4.68
C PRO A 173 16.41 0.84 3.77
N VAL A 174 16.20 2.03 4.32
CA VAL A 174 16.32 3.29 3.54
C VAL A 174 17.76 3.53 3.07
N THR A 175 18.75 2.94 3.77
CA THR A 175 20.18 3.00 3.43
C THR A 175 20.72 1.62 3.06
N GLY A 176 21.72 1.55 2.18
CA GLY A 176 22.34 0.28 1.74
C GLY A 176 21.94 -0.15 0.33
N ASP A 177 22.33 -1.37 -0.05
CA ASP A 177 22.10 -1.91 -1.39
C ASP A 177 20.72 -2.57 -1.51
N ILE A 178 19.71 -1.74 -1.85
CA ILE A 178 18.32 -2.17 -2.05
C ILE A 178 18.19 -3.13 -3.25
N GLN A 179 19.06 -3.03 -4.26
CA GLN A 179 18.93 -3.83 -5.47
C GLN A 179 19.27 -5.30 -5.23
N ALA A 180 20.19 -5.58 -4.31
CA ALA A 180 20.54 -6.94 -3.90
C ALA A 180 19.41 -7.64 -3.11
N LEU A 181 18.53 -6.87 -2.45
CA LEU A 181 17.46 -7.43 -1.61
C LEU A 181 16.21 -7.81 -2.39
N LEU A 182 15.95 -7.17 -3.53
CA LEU A 182 14.69 -7.28 -4.27
C LEU A 182 14.83 -8.15 -5.53
N PRO A 183 13.80 -8.94 -5.90
CA PRO A 183 13.82 -9.73 -7.12
C PRO A 183 14.06 -8.87 -8.38
N HIS A 184 15.12 -9.19 -9.14
CA HIS A 184 15.54 -8.40 -10.31
C HIS A 184 14.51 -8.36 -11.45
N ASN A 185 13.68 -9.41 -11.56
CA ASN A 185 12.68 -9.57 -12.61
C ASN A 185 11.32 -8.93 -12.28
N ARG A 186 11.13 -8.40 -11.07
CA ARG A 186 9.85 -7.80 -10.70
C ARG A 186 9.73 -6.38 -11.23
N VAL A 187 8.66 -6.12 -11.97
CA VAL A 187 8.38 -4.84 -12.61
C VAL A 187 7.10 -4.21 -12.06
N PHE A 188 7.07 -2.88 -12.04
CA PHE A 188 5.91 -2.06 -11.78
C PHE A 188 5.44 -1.46 -13.13
N GLY A 189 4.23 -1.83 -13.55
CA GLY A 189 3.66 -1.41 -14.84
C GLY A 189 2.34 -0.63 -14.75
N ARG A 190 1.84 -0.35 -13.54
CA ARG A 190 0.52 0.28 -13.36
C ARG A 190 0.45 1.75 -13.77
N SER A 191 1.56 2.47 -13.73
CA SER A 191 1.59 3.90 -14.04
C SER A 191 2.24 4.16 -15.38
N GLN A 192 1.53 4.89 -16.25
CA GLN A 192 2.10 5.46 -17.47
C GLN A 192 2.84 6.79 -17.20
N ALA A 193 2.83 7.27 -15.95
CA ALA A 193 3.46 8.53 -15.62
C ALA A 193 4.99 8.41 -15.64
N HIS A 194 5.66 9.33 -16.33
CA HIS A 194 7.12 9.43 -16.29
C HIS A 194 7.64 9.90 -14.93
N THR A 195 6.80 10.56 -14.14
CA THR A 195 7.15 11.07 -12.81
C THR A 195 6.03 10.82 -11.82
N VAL A 196 6.40 10.48 -10.59
CA VAL A 196 5.48 10.39 -9.46
C VAL A 196 5.95 11.34 -8.38
N LYS A 197 4.99 12.01 -7.73
CA LYS A 197 5.23 12.84 -6.56
C LYS A 197 5.15 11.98 -5.30
N ILE A 198 6.26 11.86 -4.57
CA ILE A 198 6.32 11.25 -3.25
C ILE A 198 5.99 12.31 -2.22
N LYS A 199 4.91 12.07 -1.46
CA LYS A 199 4.43 12.97 -0.43
C LYS A 199 4.92 12.51 0.93
N PHE A 200 5.44 13.45 1.71
CA PHE A 200 5.90 13.24 3.07
C PHE A 200 5.01 14.04 4.02
N SER A 201 4.54 13.35 5.05
CA SER A 201 3.82 13.94 6.15
C SER A 201 4.22 13.24 7.43
N TRP A 202 5.46 13.46 7.84
CA TRP A 202 6.01 12.85 9.04
C TRP A 202 5.46 13.57 10.27
N PRO A 203 5.02 12.84 11.33
CA PRO A 203 4.40 13.47 12.49
C PRO A 203 5.32 14.49 13.15
N GLY A 204 4.85 15.74 13.25
CA GLY A 204 5.62 16.82 13.86
C GLY A 204 6.66 17.50 12.98
N TYR A 205 6.62 17.28 11.66
CA TYR A 205 7.47 17.97 10.69
C TYR A 205 6.62 18.58 9.58
N GLN A 206 7.20 19.58 8.89
CA GLN A 206 6.52 20.24 7.77
C GLN A 206 6.28 19.26 6.61
N HIS A 207 5.14 19.42 5.94
CA HIS A 207 4.83 18.64 4.75
C HIS A 207 5.85 18.92 3.64
N CYS A 208 6.25 17.87 2.93
CA CYS A 208 7.19 17.97 1.83
C CYS A 208 6.78 17.08 0.67
N ASP A 209 6.94 17.57 -0.55
CA ASP A 209 6.71 16.81 -1.77
C ASP A 209 8.05 16.67 -2.52
N LYS A 210 8.40 15.45 -2.95
CA LYS A 210 9.56 15.19 -3.83
C LYS A 210 9.08 14.54 -5.11
N GLN A 211 9.56 15.01 -6.26
CA GLN A 211 9.23 14.39 -7.54
C GLN A 211 10.31 13.36 -7.90
N VAL A 212 9.90 12.12 -8.19
CA VAL A 212 10.78 11.06 -8.68
C VAL A 212 10.46 10.75 -10.14
N ARG A 213 11.49 10.61 -10.96
CA ARG A 213 11.37 10.22 -12.37
C ARG A 213 11.46 8.70 -12.49
N LEU A 214 10.36 8.07 -12.89
CA LEU A 214 10.24 6.62 -13.04
C LEU A 214 10.98 6.11 -14.28
N ILE A 215 10.87 6.84 -15.40
CA ILE A 215 11.38 6.43 -16.71
C ILE A 215 12.45 7.43 -17.18
N ARG A 216 13.61 6.92 -17.61
CA ARG A 216 14.70 7.74 -18.17
C ARG A 216 14.31 8.32 -19.53
N ALA A 217 14.90 9.45 -19.90
CA ALA A 217 14.70 10.03 -21.23
C ALA A 217 15.11 9.02 -22.32
N GLY A 218 14.27 8.83 -23.34
CA GLY A 218 14.55 7.92 -24.45
C GLY A 218 14.29 6.43 -24.18
N GLN A 219 13.82 6.06 -22.99
CA GLN A 219 13.46 4.67 -22.69
C GLN A 219 12.04 4.38 -23.19
N ALA A 220 11.90 3.52 -24.21
CA ALA A 220 10.61 3.13 -24.79
C ALA A 220 9.77 2.20 -23.89
N ARG A 221 10.32 1.71 -22.77
CA ARG A 221 9.64 0.79 -21.86
C ARG A 221 8.73 1.55 -20.90
N THR A 222 7.47 1.14 -20.86
CA THR A 222 6.39 1.63 -19.97
C THR A 222 6.46 1.07 -18.54
N SER A 223 7.48 0.27 -18.20
CA SER A 223 7.63 -0.38 -16.90
C SER A 223 8.95 -0.04 -16.22
N VAL A 224 8.93 0.16 -14.90
CA VAL A 224 10.11 0.35 -14.04
C VAL A 224 10.30 -0.87 -13.15
N SER A 225 11.54 -1.31 -12.88
CA SER A 225 11.74 -2.40 -11.92
C SER A 225 11.31 -1.97 -10.52
N VAL A 226 10.75 -2.89 -9.74
CA VAL A 226 10.37 -2.62 -8.34
C VAL A 226 11.60 -2.21 -7.53
N ALA A 227 12.77 -2.82 -7.80
CA ALA A 227 14.03 -2.42 -7.17
C ALA A 227 14.41 -0.96 -7.46
N ARG A 228 14.24 -0.50 -8.72
CA ARG A 228 14.51 0.90 -9.06
C ARG A 228 13.52 1.85 -8.39
N LEU A 229 12.24 1.49 -8.36
CA LEU A 229 11.21 2.26 -7.67
C LEU A 229 11.52 2.38 -6.17
N ALA A 230 11.87 1.28 -5.51
CA ALA A 230 12.26 1.25 -4.11
C ALA A 230 13.48 2.17 -3.85
N GLN A 231 14.52 2.09 -4.68
CA GLN A 231 15.70 2.95 -4.57
C GLN A 231 15.36 4.43 -4.70
N LEU A 232 14.52 4.80 -5.66
CA LEU A 232 14.09 6.20 -5.87
C LEU A 232 13.34 6.75 -4.65
N VAL A 233 12.42 5.95 -4.10
CA VAL A 233 11.61 6.32 -2.94
C VAL A 233 12.49 6.37 -1.69
N ALA A 234 13.35 5.38 -1.46
CA ALA A 234 14.28 5.36 -0.33
C ALA A 234 15.23 6.58 -0.36
N SER A 235 15.77 6.93 -1.52
CA SER A 235 16.59 8.14 -1.67
C SER A 235 15.79 9.41 -1.33
N SER A 236 14.50 9.45 -1.69
CA SER A 236 13.61 10.57 -1.34
C SER A 236 13.35 10.63 0.18
N VAL A 237 13.15 9.48 0.83
CA VAL A 237 12.98 9.38 2.30
C VAL A 237 14.26 9.86 3.00
N HIS A 238 15.43 9.38 2.57
CA HIS A 238 16.72 9.81 3.11
C HIS A 238 16.89 11.32 3.04
N ASN A 239 16.65 11.92 1.87
CA ASN A 239 16.77 13.36 1.67
C ASN A 239 15.76 14.14 2.54
N PHE A 240 14.51 13.67 2.60
CA PHE A 240 13.49 14.26 3.48
C PHE A 240 13.95 14.26 4.94
N MET A 241 14.46 13.13 5.45
CA MET A 241 14.92 13.04 6.83
C MET A 241 16.12 13.95 7.12
N GLY A 242 17.04 14.11 6.16
CA GLY A 242 18.14 15.06 6.27
C GLY A 242 17.65 16.51 6.37
N GLU A 243 16.72 16.91 5.49
CA GLU A 243 16.09 18.24 5.51
C GLU A 243 15.30 18.47 6.81
N ALA A 244 14.51 17.48 7.23
CA ALA A 244 13.71 17.53 8.46
C ALA A 244 14.58 17.63 9.72
N SER A 245 15.71 16.90 9.75
CA SER A 245 16.69 17.01 10.84
C SER A 245 17.32 18.41 10.91
N ALA A 246 17.51 19.07 9.78
CA ALA A 246 18.07 20.43 9.73
C ALA A 246 17.04 21.50 10.11
N SER A 247 15.78 21.36 9.69
CA SER A 247 14.72 22.31 10.02
C SER A 247 14.19 22.17 11.45
N GLY A 248 14.37 20.99 12.05
CA GLY A 248 13.77 20.64 13.34
C GLY A 248 12.26 20.38 13.27
N PRO A 249 11.67 19.93 14.38
CA PRO A 249 10.24 19.65 14.47
C PRO A 249 9.40 20.94 14.53
N THR A 250 8.14 20.86 14.12
CA THR A 250 7.16 21.92 14.32
C THR A 250 6.78 22.06 15.79
N PHE A 251 6.31 23.25 16.18
CA PHE A 251 5.80 23.47 17.54
C PHE A 251 4.67 22.48 17.88
N GLY A 252 4.71 21.88 19.07
CA GLY A 252 3.74 20.87 19.51
C GLY A 252 3.92 19.48 18.89
N SER A 253 5.04 19.21 18.23
CA SER A 253 5.36 17.89 17.66
C SER A 253 5.32 16.78 18.71
N PRO A 254 4.70 15.62 18.42
CA PRO A 254 4.79 14.45 19.30
C PRO A 254 6.25 13.98 19.41
N GLY A 255 6.77 13.87 20.64
CA GLY A 255 8.17 13.53 20.90
C GLY A 255 8.59 12.16 20.34
N LYS A 256 7.66 11.20 20.29
CA LYS A 256 7.90 9.82 19.83
C LYS A 256 8.45 9.74 18.39
N TRP A 257 8.01 10.62 17.49
CA TRP A 257 8.40 10.55 16.08
C TRP A 257 9.53 11.52 15.73
N ARG A 258 10.33 11.94 16.72
CA ARG A 258 11.40 12.92 16.48
C ARG A 258 12.53 12.31 15.63
N ILE A 259 12.83 12.97 14.52
CA ILE A 259 13.99 12.70 13.66
C ILE A 259 15.23 13.36 14.28
N GLY A 260 16.32 12.60 14.37
CA GLY A 260 17.61 13.09 14.84
C GLY A 260 18.58 11.97 15.19
N ILE A 261 19.68 12.31 15.85
CA ILE A 261 20.79 11.38 16.16
C ILE A 261 20.92 11.05 17.65
N GLN A 262 20.11 11.67 18.51
CA GLN A 262 20.16 11.39 19.96
C GLN A 262 19.43 10.09 20.28
N GLN A 263 19.70 9.55 21.47
CA GLN A 263 19.01 8.35 21.95
C GLN A 263 17.49 8.54 21.93
N GLY A 264 16.78 7.57 21.37
CA GLY A 264 15.32 7.60 21.23
C GLY A 264 14.78 8.47 20.09
N GLN A 265 15.66 9.14 19.33
CA GLN A 265 15.32 9.80 18.07
C GLN A 265 15.56 8.86 16.90
N ILE A 266 14.73 8.99 15.87
CA ILE A 266 14.75 8.12 14.69
C ILE A 266 15.74 8.71 13.69
N ASN A 267 16.80 7.97 13.37
CA ASN A 267 17.69 8.32 12.27
C ASN A 267 17.35 7.49 11.02
N VAL A 268 18.01 7.79 9.90
CA VAL A 268 17.72 7.14 8.62
C VAL A 268 18.01 5.63 8.59
N HIS A 269 18.93 5.14 9.43
CA HIS A 269 19.23 3.71 9.56
C HIS A 269 18.17 2.95 10.36
N ASP A 270 17.34 3.67 11.13
CA ASP A 270 16.22 3.08 11.87
C ASP A 270 14.97 2.91 11.01
N VAL A 271 14.95 3.40 9.75
CA VAL A 271 13.75 3.38 8.91
C VAL A 271 13.81 2.28 7.86
N ILE A 272 12.72 1.52 7.80
CA ILE A 272 12.42 0.50 6.80
C ILE A 272 11.30 1.02 5.89
N LEU A 273 11.55 1.00 4.59
CA LEU A 273 10.58 1.34 3.56
C LEU A 273 9.85 0.07 3.13
N LEU A 274 8.60 -0.08 3.56
CA LEU A 274 7.76 -1.28 3.32
C LEU A 274 7.21 -1.33 1.89
N GLY A 275 6.93 -0.16 1.32
CA GLY A 275 6.30 -0.03 0.01
C GLY A 275 5.88 1.41 -0.27
N ILE A 276 5.02 1.59 -1.27
CA ILE A 276 4.31 2.85 -1.52
C ILE A 276 2.82 2.61 -1.66
N ALA A 277 2.00 3.57 -1.24
CA ALA A 277 0.57 3.60 -1.50
C ALA A 277 0.22 4.81 -2.38
N PHE A 278 -0.46 4.58 -3.49
CA PHE A 278 -0.93 5.67 -4.33
C PHE A 278 -2.07 6.41 -3.61
N VAL A 279 -2.02 7.74 -3.73
CA VAL A 279 -3.03 8.65 -3.19
C VAL A 279 -3.67 9.49 -4.28
N SER A 280 -3.06 9.50 -5.48
CA SER A 280 -3.67 9.87 -6.75
C SER A 280 -2.87 9.21 -7.89
N GLU A 281 -3.28 9.38 -9.15
CA GLU A 281 -2.58 8.83 -10.32
C GLU A 281 -1.11 9.30 -10.43
N GLY A 282 -0.81 10.51 -9.95
CA GLY A 282 0.53 11.11 -10.01
C GLY A 282 1.22 11.26 -8.65
N ALA A 283 0.62 10.76 -7.56
CA ALA A 283 1.18 10.92 -6.23
C ALA A 283 1.05 9.65 -5.37
N ALA A 284 2.11 9.37 -4.61
CA ALA A 284 2.17 8.26 -3.68
C ALA A 284 2.74 8.71 -2.33
N ILE A 285 2.44 7.97 -1.29
CA ILE A 285 3.08 8.08 0.03
C ILE A 285 3.98 6.88 0.26
N PRO A 286 5.15 7.05 0.91
CA PRO A 286 5.93 5.92 1.37
C PRO A 286 5.25 5.27 2.57
N LEU A 287 5.23 3.93 2.59
CA LEU A 287 4.81 3.15 3.75
C LEU A 287 6.06 2.86 4.57
N LEU A 288 6.16 3.47 5.75
CA LEU A 288 7.38 3.49 6.55
C LEU A 288 7.16 2.80 7.89
N GLN A 289 8.21 2.13 8.36
CA GLN A 289 8.26 1.50 9.67
C GLN A 289 9.61 1.78 10.32
N VAL A 290 9.63 1.98 11.64
CA VAL A 290 10.85 1.97 12.44
C VAL A 290 11.29 0.52 12.67
N ARG A 291 12.59 0.24 12.58
CA ARG A 291 13.13 -1.12 12.71
C ARG A 291 12.67 -1.79 14.02
N PRO A 292 12.44 -3.11 14.01
CA PRO A 292 12.15 -3.86 15.22
C PRO A 292 13.19 -3.63 16.32
N GLY A 293 12.73 -3.58 17.57
CA GLY A 293 13.59 -3.36 18.75
C GLY A 293 14.04 -1.91 18.98
N PHE A 294 13.58 -0.95 18.18
CA PHE A 294 13.83 0.47 18.45
C PHE A 294 13.10 0.93 19.72
N VAL A 295 13.80 1.69 20.57
CA VAL A 295 13.27 2.24 21.82
C VAL A 295 13.07 3.75 21.63
N PHE A 296 11.81 4.20 21.70
CA PHE A 296 11.48 5.62 21.59
C PHE A 296 11.89 6.40 22.83
N ALA A 297 12.24 7.67 22.65
CA ALA A 297 12.35 8.60 23.77
C ALA A 297 10.98 8.75 24.47
N HIS A 298 11.01 8.82 25.80
CA HIS A 298 9.84 9.08 26.64
C HIS A 298 9.43 10.54 26.59
#